data_AF-A0A2U9PC18-F1
#
_entry.id   AF-A0A2U9PC18-F1
#
_cell.length_a   1.000
_cell.length_b   1.000
_cell.length_c   1.000
_cell.angle_alpha   90.00
_cell.angle_beta   90.00
_cell.angle_gamma   90.00
#
_symmetry.space_group_name_H-M   'P 1'
#
loop_
_entity.id
_entity.type
_entity.pdbx_description
1 polymer ?
#
loop_
_entity_poly.entity_id
_entity_poly.type
_entity_poly.pdbx_seq_one_letter_code
_entity_poly.pdbx_strand_id
1 'polypeptide(L)'
;MAPTPALTADQANARLHELTVIDVRTPGEYASGHLPGAHNIPLDHLDAALPALKTAADRGDLLIVCASGARSAQACRRLADQGIIAATLTGGTTAWTQLGHDTHRPAGTRTPWAMDRQVRLAAGSLVLAGLTAGRRRPAARWLSAGVAGGLVFSALTNTCGMAKILAKLPHNQPRATDLDDTLAALTG
;
A
#
# COMPACT_ATOMS: atom_id res chain seq x y z
N MET A 1 16.95 14.16 13.84
CA MET A 1 16.30 13.11 13.03
C MET A 1 16.81 13.28 11.61
N ALA A 2 17.63 12.34 11.12
CA ALA A 2 18.20 12.47 9.78
C ALA A 2 17.06 12.42 8.73
N PRO A 3 17.09 13.27 7.69
CA PRO A 3 16.08 13.21 6.64
C PRO A 3 16.15 11.85 5.97
N THR A 4 14.99 11.19 5.81
CA THR A 4 14.91 9.95 5.04
C THR A 4 15.35 10.25 3.60
N PRO A 5 16.37 9.56 3.07
CA PRO A 5 16.80 9.80 1.70
C PRO A 5 15.63 9.56 0.74
N ALA A 6 15.43 10.47 -0.21
CA ALA A 6 14.34 10.39 -1.18
C ALA A 6 14.93 10.42 -2.58
N LEU A 7 14.52 9.46 -3.41
CA LEU A 7 14.88 9.38 -4.83
C LEU A 7 13.70 9.86 -5.66
N THR A 8 13.98 10.56 -6.76
CA THR A 8 12.97 10.82 -7.80
C THR A 8 12.75 9.57 -8.66
N ALA A 9 11.68 9.54 -9.44
CA ALA A 9 11.41 8.42 -10.35
C ALA A 9 12.55 8.22 -11.36
N ASP A 10 13.07 9.28 -11.96
CA ASP A 10 14.19 9.19 -12.91
C ASP A 10 15.48 8.65 -12.25
N GLN A 11 15.78 9.11 -11.04
CA GLN A 11 16.95 8.63 -10.27
C GLN A 11 16.81 7.16 -9.90
N ALA A 12 15.62 6.76 -9.45
CA ALA A 12 15.33 5.36 -9.13
C ALA A 12 15.39 4.48 -10.39
N ASN A 13 14.91 4.96 -11.54
CA ASN A 13 14.94 4.23 -12.80
C ASN A 13 16.37 4.00 -13.31
N ALA A 14 17.24 5.00 -13.21
CA ALA A 14 18.63 4.88 -13.63
C ALA A 14 19.42 3.84 -12.79
N ARG A 15 19.10 3.72 -11.50
CA ARG A 15 19.81 2.86 -10.54
C ARG A 15 19.04 1.62 -10.14
N LEU A 16 17.94 1.29 -10.82
CA LEU A 16 17.00 0.26 -10.38
C LEU A 16 17.64 -1.13 -10.23
N HIS A 17 18.71 -1.38 -10.98
CA HIS A 17 19.50 -2.61 -10.93
C HIS A 17 20.42 -2.71 -9.70
N GLU A 18 20.70 -1.60 -9.01
CA GLU A 18 21.52 -1.55 -7.78
C GLU A 18 20.64 -1.53 -6.52
N LEU A 19 19.35 -1.26 -6.67
CA LEU A 19 18.42 -1.04 -5.57
C LEU A 19 17.58 -2.29 -5.32
N THR A 20 17.45 -2.67 -4.05
CA THR A 20 16.41 -3.63 -3.66
C THR A 20 15.12 -2.87 -3.42
N VAL A 21 14.15 -3.01 -4.32
CA VAL A 21 12.88 -2.28 -4.28
C VAL A 21 11.85 -3.07 -3.47
N ILE A 22 11.34 -2.45 -2.40
CA ILE A 22 10.29 -3.03 -1.55
C ILE A 22 9.01 -2.21 -1.70
N ASP A 23 7.96 -2.83 -2.23
CA ASP A 23 6.63 -2.23 -2.34
C ASP A 23 5.79 -2.54 -1.11
N VAL A 24 5.49 -1.51 -0.31
CA VAL A 24 4.73 -1.63 0.94
C VAL A 24 3.22 -1.47 0.77
N ARG A 25 2.73 -1.45 -0.48
CA ARG A 25 1.30 -1.43 -0.77
C ARG A 25 0.66 -2.79 -0.53
N THR A 26 -0.68 -2.81 -0.59
CA THR A 26 -1.42 -4.07 -0.55
C THR A 26 -1.10 -4.92 -1.79
N PRO A 27 -1.22 -6.26 -1.71
CA PRO A 27 -0.99 -7.14 -2.87
C PRO A 27 -1.89 -6.82 -4.05
N GLY A 28 -3.12 -6.37 -3.81
CA GLY A 28 -4.02 -5.95 -4.89
C GLY A 28 -3.52 -4.72 -5.64
N GLU A 29 -2.91 -3.75 -4.94
CA GLU A 29 -2.26 -2.61 -5.57
C GLU A 29 -0.99 -3.04 -6.33
N TYR A 30 -0.16 -3.89 -5.74
CA TYR A 30 1.04 -4.43 -6.37
C TYR A 30 0.72 -5.21 -7.65
N ALA A 31 -0.29 -6.09 -7.61
CA ALA A 31 -0.75 -6.87 -8.75
C ALA A 31 -1.37 -6.00 -9.86
N SER A 32 -1.83 -4.78 -9.56
CA SER A 32 -2.33 -3.86 -10.58
C SER A 32 -1.22 -3.24 -11.44
N GLY A 33 0.01 -3.18 -10.90
CA GLY A 33 1.20 -2.65 -11.54
C GLY A 33 2.20 -2.15 -10.48
N HIS A 34 3.45 -2.57 -10.60
CA HIS A 34 4.55 -2.22 -9.69
C HIS A 34 5.85 -1.96 -10.46
N LEU A 35 6.86 -1.43 -9.76
CA LEU A 35 8.19 -1.21 -10.35
C LEU A 35 8.83 -2.56 -10.72
N PRO A 36 9.61 -2.65 -11.81
CA PRO A 36 10.30 -3.88 -12.17
C PRO A 36 11.17 -4.40 -11.03
N GLY A 37 11.17 -5.71 -10.77
CA GLY A 37 11.98 -6.30 -9.69
C GLY A 37 11.55 -5.94 -8.26
N ALA A 38 10.43 -5.23 -8.07
CA ALA A 38 9.96 -4.90 -6.73
C ALA A 38 9.41 -6.11 -6.00
N HIS A 39 9.72 -6.23 -4.72
CA HIS A 39 9.20 -7.25 -3.80
C HIS A 39 8.04 -6.69 -2.98
N ASN A 40 6.91 -7.40 -2.89
CA ASN A 40 5.76 -6.91 -2.12
C ASN A 40 5.84 -7.34 -0.65
N ILE A 41 5.99 -6.37 0.25
CA ILE A 41 5.90 -6.57 1.70
C ILE A 41 4.95 -5.51 2.25
N PRO A 42 3.66 -5.81 2.41
CA PRO A 42 2.71 -4.80 2.88
C PRO A 42 3.13 -4.22 4.23
N LEU A 43 2.83 -2.94 4.43
CA LEU A 43 3.20 -2.21 5.64
C LEU A 43 2.82 -2.91 6.96
N ASP A 44 1.69 -3.64 6.97
CA ASP A 44 1.20 -4.37 8.14
C ASP A 44 2.06 -5.62 8.47
N HIS A 45 2.83 -6.12 7.51
CA HIS A 45 3.73 -7.27 7.66
C HIS A 45 5.21 -6.85 7.76
N LEU A 46 5.50 -5.54 7.77
CA LEU A 46 6.86 -5.02 7.80
C LEU A 46 7.67 -5.54 9.00
N ASP A 47 7.04 -5.59 10.18
CA ASP A 47 7.70 -6.01 11.42
C ASP A 47 8.12 -7.49 11.38
N ALA A 48 7.32 -8.35 10.75
CA ALA A 48 7.65 -9.75 10.55
C ALA A 48 8.78 -9.95 9.51
N ALA A 49 8.88 -9.04 8.54
CA ALA A 49 9.88 -9.08 7.48
C ALA A 49 11.23 -8.42 7.86
N LEU A 50 11.34 -7.81 9.06
CA LEU A 50 12.54 -7.11 9.50
C LEU A 50 13.85 -7.91 9.35
N PRO A 51 13.91 -9.22 9.69
CA PRO A 51 15.15 -10.00 9.53
C PRO A 51 15.60 -10.07 8.08
N ALA A 52 14.67 -10.33 7.14
CA ALA A 52 14.96 -10.40 5.71
C ALA A 52 15.36 -9.03 5.14
N LEU A 53 14.67 -7.97 5.58
CA LEU A 53 15.00 -6.59 5.19
C LEU A 53 16.38 -6.17 5.67
N LYS A 54 16.81 -6.63 6.85
CA LYS A 54 18.16 -6.38 7.35
C LYS A 54 19.21 -7.06 6.46
N THR A 55 19.01 -8.33 6.13
CA THR A 55 19.90 -9.05 5.21
C THR A 55 19.96 -8.40 3.82
N ALA A 56 18.82 -7.91 3.31
CA ALA A 56 18.78 -7.17 2.06
C ALA A 56 19.52 -5.83 2.14
N ALA A 57 19.37 -5.09 3.25
CA ALA A 57 20.08 -3.83 3.49
C ALA A 57 21.60 -4.01 3.63
N ASP A 58 22.07 -5.14 4.16
CA ASP A 58 23.49 -5.45 4.25
C ASP A 58 24.12 -5.71 2.87
N ARG A 59 23.30 -6.04 1.86
CA ARG A 59 23.74 -6.36 0.49
C ARG A 59 23.63 -5.19 -0.48
N GLY A 60 22.78 -4.21 -0.19
CA GLY A 60 22.61 -3.04 -1.05
C GLY A 60 21.60 -2.02 -0.53
N ASP A 61 21.44 -0.96 -1.31
CA ASP A 61 20.53 0.14 -0.97
C ASP A 61 19.05 -0.32 -1.07
N LEU A 62 18.28 -0.09 -0.01
CA LEU A 62 16.85 -0.36 0.00
C LEU A 62 16.05 0.84 -0.51
N LEU A 63 15.12 0.61 -1.43
CA LEU A 63 14.13 1.59 -1.87
C LEU A 63 12.72 1.15 -1.47
N ILE A 64 12.10 1.89 -0.55
CA ILE A 64 10.73 1.64 -0.11
C ILE A 64 9.75 2.46 -0.93
N VAL A 65 8.78 1.79 -1.53
CA VAL A 65 7.81 2.39 -2.44
C VAL A 65 6.40 2.19 -1.94
N CYS A 66 5.57 3.22 -2.09
CA CYS A 66 4.13 3.08 -1.96
C CYS A 66 3.40 3.88 -3.04
N ALA A 67 2.08 4.04 -2.93
CA ALA A 67 1.30 4.72 -3.98
C ALA A 67 1.70 6.20 -4.18
N SER A 68 1.88 6.96 -3.09
CA SER A 68 2.08 8.41 -3.11
C SER A 68 3.26 8.92 -2.26
N GLY A 69 3.88 8.06 -1.45
CA GLY A 69 4.99 8.40 -0.55
C GLY A 69 4.65 8.33 0.96
N ALA A 70 3.38 8.38 1.34
CA ALA A 70 3.00 8.45 2.77
C ALA A 70 3.33 7.16 3.56
N ARG A 71 2.97 5.99 3.00
CA ARG A 71 3.22 4.68 3.64
C ARG A 71 4.71 4.31 3.62
N SER A 72 5.43 4.65 2.55
CA SER A 72 6.88 4.41 2.46
C SER A 72 7.64 5.28 3.47
N ALA A 73 7.26 6.54 3.66
CA ALA A 73 7.84 7.37 4.71
C ALA A 73 7.60 6.80 6.13
N GLN A 74 6.43 6.22 6.37
CA GLN A 74 6.15 5.53 7.63
C GLN A 74 7.00 4.27 7.80
N ALA A 75 7.13 3.45 6.76
CA ALA A 75 7.98 2.26 6.76
C ALA A 75 9.45 2.62 7.00
N CYS A 76 9.99 3.61 6.29
CA CYS A 76 11.38 4.06 6.49
C CYS A 76 11.65 4.54 7.92
N ARG A 77 10.70 5.21 8.58
CA ARG A 77 10.84 5.57 10.00
C ARG A 77 10.96 4.33 10.89
N ARG A 78 10.09 3.35 10.70
CA ARG A 78 10.14 2.08 11.45
C ARG A 78 11.44 1.32 11.21
N LEU A 79 11.93 1.31 9.97
CA LEU A 79 13.20 0.67 9.60
C LEU A 79 14.39 1.42 10.23
N ALA A 80 14.37 2.75 10.25
CA ALA A 80 15.40 3.56 10.88
C ALA A 80 15.48 3.31 12.39
N ASP A 81 14.34 3.10 13.06
CA ASP A 81 14.30 2.71 14.49
C ASP A 81 14.98 1.35 14.75
N GLN A 82 15.08 0.50 13.72
CA GLN A 82 15.79 -0.79 13.75
C GLN A 82 17.22 -0.71 13.19
N GLY A 83 17.71 0.50 12.88
CA GLY A 83 19.05 0.73 12.33
C GLY A 83 19.18 0.43 10.83
N ILE A 84 18.06 0.22 10.12
CA ILE A 84 18.06 -0.03 8.67
C ILE A 84 17.83 1.30 7.93
N ILE A 85 18.78 1.69 7.08
CA ILE A 85 18.65 2.87 6.24
C ILE A 85 17.96 2.47 4.94
N ALA A 86 16.86 3.15 4.61
CA ALA A 86 16.14 2.93 3.37
C ALA A 86 15.68 4.25 2.77
N ALA A 87 15.75 4.35 1.45
CA ALA A 87 15.27 5.51 0.70
C ALA A 87 13.78 5.38 0.36
N THR A 88 13.12 6.51 0.10
CA THR A 88 11.73 6.56 -0.38
C THR A 88 11.66 7.03 -1.81
N LEU A 89 10.66 6.55 -2.56
CA LEU A 89 10.34 7.08 -3.88
C LEU A 89 9.44 8.32 -3.78
N THR A 90 9.91 9.44 -4.32
CA THR A 90 9.17 10.71 -4.37
C THR A 90 7.95 10.57 -5.28
N GLY A 91 6.76 10.85 -4.75
CA GLY A 91 5.49 10.69 -5.46
C GLY A 91 5.04 9.23 -5.67
N GLY A 92 5.82 8.25 -5.20
CA GLY A 92 5.48 6.83 -5.23
C GLY A 92 5.27 6.26 -6.63
N THR A 93 4.58 5.11 -6.70
CA THR A 93 4.24 4.46 -7.97
C THR A 93 3.35 5.32 -8.87
N THR A 94 2.64 6.30 -8.31
CA THR A 94 1.81 7.23 -9.08
C THR A 94 2.68 8.11 -9.97
N ALA A 95 3.69 8.77 -9.39
CA ALA A 95 4.63 9.59 -10.16
C ALA A 95 5.41 8.75 -11.18
N TRP A 96 5.84 7.55 -10.78
CA TRP A 96 6.49 6.58 -11.67
C TRP A 96 5.68 6.30 -12.94
N THR A 97 4.41 5.96 -12.77
CA THR A 97 3.51 5.62 -13.89
C THR A 97 3.16 6.85 -14.73
N GLN A 98 3.01 8.03 -14.10
CA GLN A 98 2.75 9.28 -14.81
C GLN A 98 3.90 9.72 -15.72
N LEU A 99 5.14 9.42 -15.33
CA LEU A 99 6.33 9.67 -16.13
C LEU A 99 6.53 8.62 -17.24
N GLY A 100 5.66 7.61 -17.32
CA GLY A 100 5.70 6.60 -18.37
C GLY A 100 6.80 5.56 -18.21
N HIS A 101 7.38 5.43 -17.01
CA HIS A 101 8.36 4.38 -16.74
C HIS A 101 7.72 2.99 -16.75
N ASP A 102 8.54 1.97 -17.03
CA ASP A 102 8.10 0.59 -17.14
C ASP A 102 7.47 0.09 -15.84
N THR A 103 6.36 -0.64 -15.97
CA THR A 103 5.71 -1.30 -14.82
C THR A 103 5.54 -2.78 -15.12
N HIS A 104 5.83 -3.62 -14.14
CA HIS A 104 5.60 -5.04 -14.22
C HIS A 104 4.24 -5.39 -13.62
N ARG A 105 3.56 -6.36 -14.24
CA ARG A 105 2.28 -6.90 -13.77
C ARG A 105 2.39 -8.42 -13.71
N PRO A 106 2.08 -9.06 -12.57
CA PRO A 106 2.15 -10.52 -12.48
C PRO A 106 1.13 -11.13 -13.45
N ALA A 107 1.59 -11.93 -14.41
CA ALA A 107 0.72 -12.61 -15.35
C ALA A 107 -0.24 -13.56 -14.60
N GLY A 108 -1.55 -13.48 -14.89
CA GLY A 108 -2.56 -14.40 -14.36
C GLY A 108 -3.17 -14.05 -13.00
N THR A 109 -2.77 -12.95 -12.36
CA THR A 109 -3.48 -12.46 -11.16
C THR A 109 -4.77 -11.76 -11.56
N ARG A 110 -5.93 -12.27 -11.11
CA ARG A 110 -7.18 -11.49 -11.13
C ARG A 110 -6.91 -10.27 -10.26
N THR A 111 -6.84 -9.07 -10.85
CA THR A 111 -6.69 -7.84 -10.10
C THR A 111 -7.83 -7.76 -9.09
N PRO A 112 -7.55 -7.81 -7.76
CA PRO A 112 -8.56 -7.49 -6.78
C PRO A 112 -9.10 -6.10 -7.12
N TRP A 113 -10.40 -5.87 -6.99
CA TRP A 113 -10.94 -4.54 -7.22
C TRP A 113 -10.15 -3.54 -6.40
N ALA A 114 -9.60 -2.51 -7.06
CA ALA A 114 -8.87 -1.45 -6.40
C ALA A 114 -9.64 -0.99 -5.16
N MET A 115 -8.93 -0.79 -4.05
CA MET A 115 -9.54 -0.50 -2.75
C MET A 115 -10.56 0.65 -2.83
N ASP A 116 -10.29 1.67 -3.66
CA ASP A 116 -11.21 2.77 -3.92
C ASP A 116 -12.58 2.34 -4.46
N ARG A 117 -12.63 1.32 -5.32
CA ARG A 117 -13.90 0.78 -5.83
C ARG A 117 -14.66 0.03 -4.75
N GLN A 118 -13.94 -0.75 -3.92
CA GLN A 118 -14.55 -1.48 -2.81
C GLN A 118 -15.14 -0.50 -1.77
N VAL A 119 -14.40 0.56 -1.44
CA VAL A 119 -14.84 1.62 -0.52
C VAL A 119 -16.06 2.36 -1.07
N ARG A 120 -16.03 2.77 -2.35
CA ARG A 120 -17.18 3.47 -2.98
C ARG A 120 -18.43 2.60 -2.98
N LEU A 121 -18.29 1.32 -3.34
CA LEU A 121 -19.42 0.39 -3.35
C LEU A 121 -19.97 0.19 -1.93
N ALA A 122 -19.10 -0.09 -0.95
CA ALA A 122 -19.52 -0.30 0.44
C ALA A 122 -20.20 0.94 1.04
N ALA A 123 -19.60 2.13 0.87
CA ALA A 123 -20.19 3.39 1.32
C ALA A 123 -21.56 3.62 0.68
N GLY A 124 -21.65 3.49 -0.64
CA GLY A 124 -22.88 3.70 -1.40
C GLY A 124 -23.99 2.73 -0.98
N SER A 125 -23.66 1.44 -0.84
CA SER A 125 -24.61 0.41 -0.40
C SER A 125 -25.13 0.67 1.02
N LEU A 126 -24.27 1.09 1.96
CA LEU A 126 -24.69 1.41 3.33
C LEU A 126 -25.59 2.65 3.37
N VAL A 127 -25.28 3.69 2.59
CA VAL A 127 -26.12 4.89 2.50
C VAL A 127 -27.49 4.55 1.90
N LEU A 128 -27.53 3.79 0.80
CA LEU A 128 -28.78 3.35 0.16
C LEU A 128 -29.60 2.50 1.13
N ALA A 129 -28.99 1.51 1.79
CA ALA A 129 -29.66 0.66 2.77
C ALA A 129 -30.25 1.48 3.94
N GLY A 130 -29.48 2.43 4.48
CA GLY A 130 -29.93 3.32 5.56
C GLY A 130 -31.10 4.21 5.14
N LEU A 131 -31.10 4.75 3.92
CA LEU A 131 -32.20 5.56 3.39
C LEU A 131 -33.46 4.73 3.10
N THR A 132 -33.31 3.55 2.49
CA THR A 132 -34.42 2.65 2.20
C THR A 132 -35.06 2.12 3.48
N ALA A 133 -34.26 1.67 4.45
CA ALA A 133 -34.74 1.26 5.78
C ALA A 133 -35.34 2.46 6.55
N GLY A 134 -34.79 3.66 6.33
CA GLY A 134 -35.25 4.94 6.84
C GLY A 134 -36.69 5.30 6.48
N ARG A 135 -37.26 4.67 5.44
CA ARG A 135 -38.67 4.83 5.06
C ARG A 135 -39.61 4.12 6.03
N ARG A 136 -39.16 3.05 6.70
CA ARG A 136 -39.92 2.30 7.72
C ARG A 136 -39.49 2.62 9.14
N ARG A 137 -38.20 2.95 9.35
CA ARG A 137 -37.63 3.26 10.66
C ARG A 137 -36.80 4.54 10.55
N PRO A 138 -37.31 5.72 10.96
CA PRO A 138 -36.60 6.99 10.82
C PRO A 138 -35.19 6.97 11.43
N ALA A 139 -35.01 6.21 12.53
CA ALA A 139 -33.72 6.01 13.17
C ALA A 139 -32.65 5.38 12.26
N ALA A 140 -33.02 4.61 11.23
CA ALA A 140 -32.06 4.01 10.29
C ALA A 140 -31.30 5.05 9.45
N ARG A 141 -31.80 6.29 9.35
CA ARG A 141 -31.11 7.41 8.69
C ARG A 141 -29.80 7.79 9.38
N TRP A 142 -29.66 7.48 10.67
CA TRP A 142 -28.40 7.69 11.40
C TRP A 142 -27.24 6.89 10.80
N LEU A 143 -27.51 5.72 10.19
CA LEU A 143 -26.49 4.97 9.46
C LEU A 143 -25.93 5.79 8.28
N SER A 144 -26.81 6.34 7.46
CA SER A 144 -26.42 7.16 6.31
C SER A 144 -25.71 8.44 6.75
N ALA A 145 -26.19 9.08 7.81
CA ALA A 145 -25.54 10.26 8.40
C ALA A 145 -24.13 9.95 8.93
N GLY A 146 -23.96 8.81 9.60
CA GLY A 146 -22.66 8.35 10.09
C GLY A 146 -21.67 8.07 8.96
N VAL A 147 -22.10 7.39 7.88
CA VAL A 147 -21.25 7.13 6.71
C VAL A 147 -20.85 8.44 6.02
N ALA A 148 -21.78 9.37 5.81
CA ALA A 148 -21.48 10.67 5.22
C ALA A 148 -20.48 11.48 6.06
N GLY A 149 -20.68 11.55 7.38
CA GLY A 149 -19.75 12.18 8.30
C GLY A 149 -18.35 11.53 8.26
N GLY A 150 -18.28 10.20 8.20
CA GLY A 150 -17.03 9.46 8.07
C GLY A 150 -16.29 9.75 6.76
N LEU A 151 -16.98 9.94 5.64
CA LEU A 151 -16.36 10.32 4.36
C LEU A 151 -15.77 11.73 4.41
N VAL A 152 -16.47 12.70 5.01
CA VAL A 152 -15.96 14.07 5.21
C VAL A 152 -14.72 14.04 6.11
N PHE A 153 -14.78 13.32 7.23
CA PHE A 153 -13.63 13.15 8.12
C PHE A 153 -12.43 12.50 7.42
N SER A 154 -12.68 11.46 6.62
CA SER A 154 -11.64 10.79 5.84
C SER A 154 -11.00 11.72 4.82
N ALA A 155 -11.77 12.60 4.18
CA ALA A 155 -11.25 13.58 3.24
C ALA A 155 -10.34 14.62 3.93
N LEU A 156 -10.69 15.03 5.15
CA LEU A 156 -9.88 15.97 5.93
C LEU A 156 -8.59 15.36 6.48
N THR A 157 -8.60 14.07 6.83
CA THR A 157 -7.49 13.39 7.52
C THR A 157 -6.66 12.48 6.62
N ASN A 158 -7.00 12.40 5.33
CA ASN A 158 -6.43 11.45 4.37
C ASN A 158 -6.41 9.99 4.90
N THR A 159 -7.34 9.64 5.81
CA THR A 159 -7.39 8.35 6.48
C THR A 159 -8.77 7.72 6.30
N CYS A 160 -8.84 6.64 5.51
CA CYS A 160 -10.09 5.91 5.30
C CYS A 160 -10.20 4.71 6.27
N GLY A 161 -11.05 4.84 7.29
CA GLY A 161 -11.32 3.74 8.25
C GLY A 161 -11.91 2.49 7.58
N MET A 162 -12.75 2.68 6.56
CA MET A 162 -13.33 1.57 5.82
C MET A 162 -12.29 0.81 4.99
N ALA A 163 -11.34 1.52 4.37
CA ALA A 163 -10.23 0.89 3.65
C ALA A 163 -9.38 0.00 4.59
N LYS A 164 -9.14 0.44 5.84
CA LYS A 164 -8.44 -0.37 6.85
C LYS A 164 -9.19 -1.67 7.19
N ILE A 165 -10.51 -1.62 7.25
CA ILE A 165 -11.35 -2.82 7.50
C ILE A 165 -11.33 -3.74 6.28
N LEU A 166 -11.53 -3.19 5.08
CA LEU A 166 -11.54 -3.97 3.83
C LEU A 166 -10.18 -4.59 3.52
N ALA A 167 -9.07 -3.95 3.90
CA ALA A 167 -7.72 -4.50 3.75
C ALA A 167 -7.49 -5.79 4.56
N LYS A 168 -8.26 -6.02 5.63
CA LYS A 168 -8.18 -7.24 6.44
C LYS A 168 -8.96 -8.42 5.86
N LEU A 169 -9.72 -8.22 4.78
CA LEU A 169 -10.45 -9.31 4.15
C LEU A 169 -9.50 -10.26 3.42
N PRO A 170 -9.76 -11.58 3.41
CA PRO A 170 -8.85 -12.58 2.83
C PRO A 170 -8.47 -12.32 1.36
N HIS A 171 -9.36 -11.69 0.60
CA HIS A 171 -9.16 -11.37 -0.82
C HIS A 171 -8.20 -10.19 -1.05
N ASN A 172 -7.88 -9.41 -0.01
CA ASN A 172 -6.99 -8.26 -0.08
C ASN A 172 -5.66 -8.48 0.67
N GLN A 173 -5.48 -9.64 1.33
CA GLN A 173 -4.26 -10.00 2.03
C GLN A 173 -3.30 -10.80 1.14
N PRO A 174 -1.98 -10.77 1.42
CA PRO A 174 -1.02 -11.59 0.70
C PRO A 174 -1.35 -13.06 0.95
N ARG A 175 -1.21 -13.90 -0.06
CA ARG A 175 -1.14 -15.34 0.20
C ARG A 175 0.16 -15.58 0.97
N ALA A 176 0.09 -16.35 2.06
CA ALA A 176 1.27 -16.65 2.88
C ALA A 176 2.46 -17.15 2.03
N THR A 177 2.17 -18.01 1.04
CA THR A 177 3.16 -18.51 0.07
C THR A 177 3.89 -17.40 -0.69
N ASP A 178 3.17 -16.36 -1.15
CA ASP A 178 3.79 -15.26 -1.91
C ASP A 178 4.72 -14.40 -1.02
N LEU A 179 4.38 -14.27 0.27
CA LEU A 179 5.23 -13.57 1.25
C LEU A 179 6.46 -14.41 1.59
N ASP A 180 6.29 -15.71 1.84
CA ASP A 180 7.39 -16.62 2.15
C ASP A 180 8.39 -16.72 0.99
N ASP A 181 7.91 -16.81 -0.25
CA ASP A 181 8.74 -16.79 -1.46
C ASP A 181 9.51 -15.47 -1.59
N THR A 182 8.87 -14.35 -1.24
CA THR A 182 9.50 -13.03 -1.23
C THR A 182 10.59 -12.94 -0.15
N LEU A 183 10.33 -13.44 1.05
CA LEU A 183 11.30 -13.46 2.15
C LEU A 183 12.48 -14.37 1.83
N ALA A 184 12.25 -15.51 1.18
CA ALA A 184 13.28 -16.41 0.70
C ALA A 184 14.18 -15.73 -0.36
N ALA A 185 13.58 -15.02 -1.32
CA ALA A 185 14.33 -14.26 -2.32
C ALA A 185 15.18 -13.13 -1.71
N LEU A 186 14.70 -12.52 -0.61
CA LEU A 186 15.43 -11.46 0.11
C LEU A 186 16.49 -11.99 1.09
N THR A 187 16.58 -13.29 1.32
CA THR A 187 17.54 -13.91 2.27
C THR A 187 18.55 -14.83 1.59
N GLY A 188 18.22 -15.44 0.44
CA GLY A 188 19.18 -16.10 -0.47
C GLY A 188 20.10 -15.10 -1.13
#